data_AF-A0A0G2E5E6-F1
#
_entry.id   AF-A0A0G2E5E6-F1
#
_cell.length_a   1.000
_cell.length_b   1.000
_cell.length_c   1.000
_cell.angle_alpha   90.00
_cell.angle_beta   90.00
_cell.angle_gamma   90.00
#
_symmetry.space_group_name_H-M   'P 1'
#
loop_
_entity.id
_entity.type
_entity.pdbx_description
1 polymer ?
#
loop_
_entity_poly.entity_id
_entity_poly.type
_entity_poly.pdbx_seq_one_letter_code
_entity_poly.pdbx_strand_id
1 'polypeptide(L)'
;MSEKPTVGFVGLGAMGFGMAANLVKQGYKVKGFDVFPKSVERFQQQGGIAATSLADSATDASFHVLMVASADQAQQALFGEGDSIVKALPQGATLLLCSTVPSAYAQSVEKQLADIGRSDIFFVDAPVSGGAKRAADGTLTIMVGASDASTEKARWLLEEMSDPKGLYIVPGGVGQGSNMKMVHQVLAAIQILLASEAHGFAARLGLDAKEVYDAVCKSPEWFWMYENRVPRTLAEDYTPPVSALTIILKDAGIITSIARLVNFPTPLSSAAEQVYLLGLNQGLGPIDDAAMVRTYFSDPVSTIKPQTNGGTASSNSEKLDLVFKLLRGVLLLAAAEAISFADHLKLDLHQFYDLASGAAGGSIAFRERGAEMIEFLTGKKVAGAKDLPPLDVQRVREDLAEAINAGRKLYCPAPLAGTASNLLAAAQRTAGDQKEKAYYGLLH
;
A
#
# COMPACT_ATOMS: atom_id res chain seq x y z
N MET A 1 20.82 26.27 -21.18
CA MET A 1 20.32 25.27 -20.23
C MET A 1 21.50 24.41 -19.85
N SER A 2 21.82 24.26 -18.56
CA SER A 2 22.87 23.33 -18.12
C SER A 2 22.51 21.91 -18.55
N GLU A 3 23.51 21.11 -18.89
CA GLU A 3 23.31 19.70 -19.23
C GLU A 3 22.67 18.96 -18.05
N LYS A 4 21.63 18.14 -18.32
CA LYS A 4 21.00 17.30 -17.31
C LYS A 4 22.02 16.26 -16.78
N PRO A 5 22.13 16.04 -15.45
CA PRO A 5 23.09 15.10 -14.91
C PRO A 5 22.76 13.66 -15.31
N THR A 6 23.78 12.80 -15.30
CA THR A 6 23.60 11.34 -15.43
C THR A 6 22.93 10.78 -14.18
N VAL A 7 21.92 9.93 -14.39
CA VAL A 7 21.20 9.22 -13.32
C VAL A 7 21.48 7.72 -13.42
N GLY A 8 21.97 7.12 -12.35
CA GLY A 8 22.06 5.68 -12.19
C GLY A 8 20.73 5.11 -11.72
N PHE A 9 20.35 3.93 -12.20
CA PHE A 9 19.09 3.31 -11.85
C PHE A 9 19.26 1.79 -11.69
N VAL A 10 18.85 1.25 -10.55
CA VAL A 10 18.82 -0.21 -10.30
C VAL A 10 17.41 -0.67 -9.98
N GLY A 11 16.98 -1.73 -10.66
CA GLY A 11 15.65 -2.30 -10.56
C GLY A 11 14.74 -1.77 -11.67
N LEU A 12 14.61 -2.53 -12.75
CA LEU A 12 13.80 -2.24 -13.93
C LEU A 12 12.57 -3.17 -14.01
N GLY A 13 12.03 -3.54 -12.84
CA GLY A 13 10.70 -4.15 -12.72
C GLY A 13 9.57 -3.17 -13.08
N ALA A 14 8.31 -3.55 -12.84
CA ALA A 14 7.15 -2.77 -13.30
C ALA A 14 7.18 -1.27 -12.91
N MET A 15 7.51 -0.97 -11.66
CA MET A 15 7.63 0.41 -11.16
C MET A 15 8.92 1.09 -11.67
N GLY A 16 10.07 0.49 -11.42
CA GLY A 16 11.36 1.08 -11.72
C GLY A 16 11.60 1.31 -13.22
N PHE A 17 11.09 0.42 -14.07
CA PHE A 17 11.07 0.65 -15.52
C PHE A 17 10.31 1.92 -15.89
N GLY A 18 9.11 2.12 -15.33
CA GLY A 18 8.31 3.31 -15.59
C GLY A 18 9.03 4.59 -15.16
N MET A 19 9.62 4.57 -13.97
CA MET A 19 10.41 5.70 -13.44
C MET A 19 11.62 6.02 -14.33
N ALA A 20 12.43 5.02 -14.65
CA ALA A 20 13.63 5.19 -15.46
C ALA A 20 13.30 5.64 -16.89
N ALA A 21 12.28 5.04 -17.53
CA ALA A 21 11.84 5.43 -18.87
C ALA A 21 11.26 6.86 -18.91
N ASN A 22 10.55 7.29 -17.86
CA ASN A 22 10.08 8.66 -17.73
C ASN A 22 11.27 9.65 -17.69
N LEU A 23 12.31 9.37 -16.90
CA LEU A 23 13.51 10.21 -16.86
C LEU A 23 14.22 10.27 -18.23
N VAL A 24 14.31 9.16 -18.96
CA VAL A 24 14.86 9.15 -20.33
C VAL A 24 14.02 10.04 -21.25
N LYS A 25 12.69 9.93 -21.21
CA LYS A 25 11.76 10.76 -21.99
C LYS A 25 11.93 12.26 -21.70
N GLN A 26 12.26 12.61 -20.46
CA GLN A 26 12.54 13.99 -20.06
C GLN A 26 13.96 14.48 -20.46
N GLY A 27 14.77 13.63 -21.10
CA GLY A 27 16.09 13.97 -21.62
C GLY A 27 17.26 13.74 -20.65
N TYR A 28 17.05 12.99 -19.56
CA TYR A 28 18.15 12.56 -18.70
C TYR A 28 18.95 11.42 -19.35
N LYS A 29 20.28 11.40 -19.14
CA LYS A 29 21.12 10.23 -19.42
C LYS A 29 20.94 9.24 -18.27
N VAL A 30 20.24 8.13 -18.51
CA VAL A 30 19.93 7.14 -17.46
C VAL A 30 20.69 5.84 -17.70
N LYS A 31 21.55 5.45 -16.76
CA LYS A 31 22.28 4.16 -16.75
C LYS A 31 21.50 3.15 -15.92
N GLY A 32 20.82 2.22 -16.58
CA GLY A 32 19.91 1.27 -15.93
C GLY A 32 20.47 -0.15 -15.84
N PHE A 33 20.33 -0.78 -14.68
CA PHE A 33 20.67 -2.19 -14.45
C PHE A 33 19.50 -2.93 -13.79
N ASP A 34 19.33 -4.20 -14.16
CA ASP A 34 18.45 -5.16 -13.50
C ASP A 34 19.05 -6.56 -13.61
N VAL A 35 18.80 -7.40 -12.60
CA VAL A 35 19.27 -8.79 -12.59
C VAL A 35 18.61 -9.64 -13.68
N PHE A 36 17.48 -9.21 -14.22
CA PHE A 36 16.79 -9.85 -15.32
C PHE A 36 17.14 -9.17 -16.66
N PRO A 37 17.91 -9.83 -17.55
CA PRO A 37 18.43 -9.21 -18.77
C PRO A 37 17.34 -8.62 -19.69
N LYS A 38 16.17 -9.27 -19.79
CA LYS A 38 15.06 -8.76 -20.61
C LYS A 38 14.53 -7.41 -20.15
N SER A 39 14.62 -7.10 -18.85
CA SER A 39 14.25 -5.78 -18.33
C SER A 39 15.22 -4.70 -18.82
N VAL A 40 16.51 -5.02 -18.88
CA VAL A 40 17.56 -4.13 -19.41
C VAL A 40 17.40 -3.93 -20.91
N GLU A 41 17.17 -4.99 -21.68
CA GLU A 41 16.90 -4.92 -23.12
C GLU A 41 15.69 -4.03 -23.44
N ARG A 42 14.58 -4.23 -22.71
CA ARG A 42 13.38 -3.40 -22.82
C ARG A 42 13.67 -1.93 -22.48
N PHE A 43 14.52 -1.67 -21.49
CA PHE A 43 14.88 -0.31 -21.09
C PHE A 43 15.76 0.38 -22.14
N GLN A 44 16.70 -0.35 -22.73
CA GLN A 44 17.53 0.14 -23.82
C GLN A 44 16.68 0.54 -25.04
N GLN A 45 15.62 -0.20 -25.34
CA GLN A 45 14.65 0.15 -26.39
C GLN A 45 13.93 1.48 -26.14
N GLN A 46 13.87 1.97 -24.90
CA GLN A 46 13.32 3.29 -24.56
C GLN A 46 14.36 4.43 -24.64
N GLY A 47 15.59 4.13 -25.07
CA GLY A 47 16.70 5.10 -25.11
C GLY A 47 17.55 5.14 -23.83
N GLY A 48 17.31 4.22 -22.89
CA GLY A 48 18.15 4.04 -21.71
C GLY A 48 19.54 3.48 -22.04
N ILE A 49 20.53 3.78 -21.20
CA ILE A 49 21.86 3.20 -21.30
C ILE A 49 21.88 1.91 -20.48
N ALA A 50 22.13 0.78 -21.14
CA ALA A 50 22.25 -0.52 -20.48
C ALA A 50 23.56 -0.58 -19.69
N ALA A 51 23.45 -0.56 -18.36
CA ALA A 51 24.58 -0.85 -17.49
C ALA A 51 24.81 -2.36 -17.40
N THR A 52 26.07 -2.76 -17.30
CA THR A 52 26.51 -4.16 -17.28
C THR A 52 26.62 -4.76 -15.87
N SER A 53 26.61 -3.90 -14.85
CA SER A 53 26.73 -4.27 -13.43
C SER A 53 26.12 -3.19 -12.51
N LEU A 54 26.02 -3.48 -11.21
CA LEU A 54 25.62 -2.49 -10.20
C LEU A 54 26.60 -1.31 -10.16
N ALA A 55 27.92 -1.59 -10.14
CA ALA A 55 28.95 -0.56 -10.17
C ALA A 55 28.92 0.29 -11.45
N ASP A 56 28.70 -0.34 -12.62
CA ASP A 56 28.56 0.39 -13.87
C ASP A 56 27.35 1.34 -13.81
N SER A 57 26.21 0.91 -13.25
CA SER A 57 25.04 1.81 -13.08
C SER A 57 25.34 3.05 -12.22
N ALA A 58 26.31 2.98 -11.31
CA ALA A 58 26.67 4.05 -10.38
C ALA A 58 27.87 4.91 -10.83
N THR A 59 28.70 4.40 -11.73
CA THR A 59 29.89 5.12 -12.23
C THR A 59 29.47 6.39 -12.98
N ASP A 60 30.07 7.52 -12.61
CA ASP A 60 29.79 8.88 -13.12
C ASP A 60 28.34 9.36 -12.93
N ALA A 61 27.56 8.70 -12.07
CA ALA A 61 26.19 9.09 -11.75
C ALA A 61 26.13 9.86 -10.43
N SER A 62 25.94 11.18 -10.51
CA SER A 62 25.78 12.03 -9.31
C SER A 62 24.47 11.77 -8.56
N PHE A 63 23.50 11.12 -9.21
CA PHE A 63 22.23 10.70 -8.62
C PHE A 63 21.99 9.24 -8.95
N HIS A 64 21.59 8.45 -7.95
CA HIS A 64 21.31 7.02 -8.13
C HIS A 64 19.99 6.64 -7.47
N VAL A 65 19.12 5.98 -8.24
CA VAL A 65 17.82 5.51 -7.77
C VAL A 65 17.85 4.00 -7.63
N LEU A 66 17.50 3.51 -6.44
CA LEU A 66 17.35 2.09 -6.15
C LEU A 66 15.87 1.75 -5.97
N MET A 67 15.34 0.91 -6.86
CA MET A 67 13.93 0.53 -6.91
C MET A 67 13.76 -0.99 -7.08
N VAL A 68 14.07 -1.73 -6.01
CA VAL A 68 13.96 -3.20 -5.92
C VAL A 68 12.80 -3.64 -5.01
N ALA A 69 12.49 -4.94 -4.96
CA ALA A 69 11.28 -5.45 -4.31
C ALA A 69 11.38 -5.57 -2.77
N SER A 70 12.58 -5.82 -2.24
CA SER A 70 12.79 -6.08 -0.80
C SER A 70 14.03 -5.40 -0.24
N ALA A 71 14.08 -5.29 1.10
CA ALA A 71 15.25 -4.79 1.82
C ALA A 71 16.49 -5.67 1.59
N ASP A 72 16.34 -6.99 1.48
CA ASP A 72 17.47 -7.91 1.20
C ASP A 72 18.09 -7.64 -0.19
N GLN A 73 17.24 -7.43 -1.20
CA GLN A 73 17.73 -7.05 -2.54
C GLN A 73 18.43 -5.70 -2.50
N ALA A 74 17.90 -4.74 -1.73
CA ALA A 74 18.52 -3.44 -1.57
C ALA A 74 19.88 -3.56 -0.84
N GLN A 75 19.97 -4.38 0.20
CA GLN A 75 21.20 -4.57 0.97
C GLN A 75 22.29 -5.19 0.08
N GLN A 76 21.93 -6.22 -0.69
CA GLN A 76 22.85 -6.84 -1.64
C GLN A 76 23.30 -5.85 -2.73
N ALA A 77 22.39 -5.05 -3.29
CA ALA A 77 22.71 -4.08 -4.32
C ALA A 77 23.60 -2.93 -3.80
N LEU A 78 23.37 -2.46 -2.58
CA LEU A 78 24.12 -1.35 -1.99
C LEU A 78 25.49 -1.79 -1.48
N PHE A 79 25.56 -2.90 -0.75
CA PHE A 79 26.70 -3.29 0.08
C PHE A 79 27.26 -4.68 -0.22
N GLY A 80 26.91 -5.31 -1.34
CA GLY A 80 27.46 -6.60 -1.75
C GLY A 80 29.00 -6.66 -1.74
N GLU A 81 29.56 -7.79 -1.31
CA GLU A 81 31.02 -7.97 -1.18
C GLU A 81 31.76 -7.85 -2.52
N GLY A 82 31.16 -8.33 -3.61
CA GLY A 82 31.69 -8.23 -4.97
C GLY A 82 31.34 -6.88 -5.61
N ASP A 83 30.24 -6.87 -6.36
CA ASP A 83 29.71 -5.72 -7.08
C ASP A 83 28.65 -4.99 -6.23
N SER A 84 28.78 -3.67 -6.07
CA SER A 84 27.83 -2.88 -5.28
C SER A 84 27.78 -1.42 -5.72
N ILE A 85 26.61 -0.80 -5.56
CA ILE A 85 26.36 0.60 -5.94
C ILE A 85 27.29 1.54 -5.17
N VAL A 86 27.39 1.36 -3.84
CA VAL A 86 28.07 2.31 -2.95
C VAL A 86 29.57 2.41 -3.21
N LYS A 87 30.22 1.33 -3.68
CA LYS A 87 31.65 1.35 -4.01
C LYS A 87 31.98 2.19 -5.25
N ALA A 88 31.02 2.36 -6.16
CA ALA A 88 31.22 3.04 -7.44
C ALA A 88 30.58 4.44 -7.51
N LEU A 89 29.75 4.81 -6.55
CA LEU A 89 29.15 6.15 -6.48
C LEU A 89 30.24 7.22 -6.36
N PRO A 90 30.18 8.31 -7.16
CA PRO A 90 31.12 9.41 -7.07
C PRO A 90 31.02 10.11 -5.70
N GLN A 91 32.06 10.88 -5.37
CA GLN A 91 32.06 11.66 -4.14
C GLN A 91 30.91 12.68 -4.13
N GLY A 92 30.17 12.74 -3.03
CA GLY A 92 29.05 13.66 -2.89
C GLY A 92 27.80 13.27 -3.67
N ALA A 93 27.69 12.02 -4.16
CA ALA A 93 26.50 11.55 -4.88
C ALA A 93 25.25 11.54 -3.99
N THR A 94 24.07 11.59 -4.63
CA THR A 94 22.77 11.43 -3.98
C THR A 94 22.23 10.03 -4.26
N LEU A 95 21.91 9.28 -3.21
CA LEU A 95 21.35 7.93 -3.30
C LEU A 95 19.91 7.93 -2.80
N LEU A 96 18.97 7.60 -3.69
CA LEU A 96 17.54 7.55 -3.41
C LEU A 96 17.11 6.09 -3.27
N LEU A 97 16.69 5.71 -2.06
CA LEU A 97 16.03 4.43 -1.82
C LEU A 97 14.52 4.58 -2.02
N CYS A 98 14.02 4.11 -3.16
CA CYS A 98 12.61 4.23 -3.54
C CYS A 98 11.77 2.98 -3.26
N SER A 99 12.42 1.91 -2.78
CA SER A 99 11.77 0.67 -2.37
C SER A 99 10.94 0.84 -1.09
N THR A 100 9.85 0.08 -0.98
CA THR A 100 9.16 -0.09 0.30
C THR A 100 9.96 -1.06 1.17
N VAL A 101 10.52 -0.54 2.27
CA VAL A 101 11.39 -1.26 3.21
C VAL A 101 11.01 -0.92 4.65
N PRO A 102 11.43 -1.72 5.65
CA PRO A 102 11.34 -1.33 7.05
C PRO A 102 12.13 -0.04 7.35
N SER A 103 11.61 0.85 8.20
CA SER A 103 12.30 2.08 8.60
C SER A 103 13.65 1.82 9.28
N ALA A 104 13.73 0.77 10.11
CA ALA A 104 14.97 0.32 10.72
C ALA A 104 16.04 -0.06 9.67
N TYR A 105 15.63 -0.61 8.52
CA TYR A 105 16.56 -0.91 7.43
C TYR A 105 17.07 0.39 6.79
N ALA A 106 16.20 1.34 6.45
CA ALA A 106 16.62 2.63 5.89
C ALA A 106 17.62 3.36 6.81
N GLN A 107 17.35 3.37 8.12
CA GLN A 107 18.28 3.91 9.13
C GLN A 107 19.60 3.16 9.17
N SER A 108 19.57 1.83 9.01
CA SER A 108 20.79 1.02 8.94
C SER A 108 21.64 1.32 7.71
N VAL A 109 21.05 1.73 6.58
CA VAL A 109 21.77 2.13 5.37
C VAL A 109 22.56 3.40 5.64
N GLU A 110 21.92 4.43 6.22
CA GLU A 110 22.60 5.69 6.60
C GLU A 110 23.78 5.43 7.54
N LYS A 111 23.57 4.58 8.56
CA LYS A 111 24.64 4.19 9.49
C LYS A 111 25.79 3.46 8.78
N GLN A 112 25.47 2.47 7.93
CA GLN A 112 26.48 1.70 7.20
C GLN A 112 27.31 2.59 6.26
N LEU A 113 26.69 3.59 5.61
CA LEU A 113 27.41 4.58 4.80
C LEU A 113 28.44 5.34 5.64
N ALA A 114 28.08 5.77 6.85
CA ALA A 114 29.01 6.42 7.76
C ALA A 114 30.13 5.48 8.23
N ASP A 115 29.79 4.24 8.60
CA ASP A 115 30.74 3.23 9.11
C ASP A 115 31.83 2.89 8.08
N ILE A 116 31.54 2.96 6.78
CA ILE A 116 32.51 2.72 5.69
C ILE A 116 33.17 4.01 5.16
N GLY A 117 32.99 5.15 5.82
CA GLY A 117 33.60 6.42 5.43
C GLY A 117 32.94 7.10 4.23
N ARG A 118 31.69 6.76 3.92
CA ARG A 118 30.86 7.34 2.84
C ARG A 118 29.81 8.32 3.35
N SER A 119 30.08 9.04 4.43
CA SER A 119 29.23 10.14 4.93
C SER A 119 29.09 11.30 3.94
N ASP A 120 29.85 11.30 2.84
CA ASP A 120 29.70 12.23 1.72
C ASP A 120 28.45 11.96 0.87
N ILE A 121 27.87 10.75 0.93
CA ILE A 121 26.67 10.39 0.18
C ILE A 121 25.43 11.02 0.80
N PHE A 122 24.67 11.76 0.00
CA PHE A 122 23.38 12.30 0.38
C PHE A 122 22.32 11.20 0.24
N PHE A 123 22.09 10.47 1.33
CA PHE A 123 21.09 9.41 1.37
C PHE A 123 19.68 9.96 1.55
N VAL A 124 18.73 9.39 0.81
CA VAL A 124 17.31 9.77 0.81
C VAL A 124 16.44 8.51 0.89
N ASP A 125 15.73 8.33 2.00
CA ASP A 125 14.65 7.34 2.13
C ASP A 125 13.38 7.93 1.48
N ALA A 126 13.04 7.46 0.29
CA ALA A 126 12.01 8.04 -0.57
C ALA A 126 11.10 6.98 -1.21
N PRO A 127 10.45 6.09 -0.43
CA PRO A 127 9.51 5.11 -0.96
C PRO A 127 8.38 5.78 -1.76
N VAL A 128 7.85 5.03 -2.72
CA VAL A 128 6.88 5.54 -3.69
C VAL A 128 5.52 4.80 -3.65
N SER A 129 4.48 5.47 -4.16
CA SER A 129 3.14 4.92 -4.39
C SER A 129 2.57 5.44 -5.71
N GLY A 130 1.67 4.68 -6.34
CA GLY A 130 0.97 5.10 -7.57
C GLY A 130 0.93 4.09 -8.72
N GLY A 131 1.71 3.00 -8.62
CA GLY A 131 1.72 1.94 -9.64
C GLY A 131 2.48 2.31 -10.92
N ALA A 132 2.68 1.31 -11.79
CA ALA A 132 3.52 1.42 -12.98
C ALA A 132 3.07 2.53 -13.94
N LYS A 133 1.76 2.81 -13.99
CA LYS A 133 1.20 3.90 -14.79
C LYS A 133 1.70 5.27 -14.31
N ARG A 134 1.53 5.58 -13.02
CA ARG A 134 1.99 6.87 -12.47
C ARG A 134 3.51 6.99 -12.49
N ALA A 135 4.24 5.87 -12.38
CA ALA A 135 5.68 5.83 -12.59
C ALA A 135 6.08 6.26 -14.01
N ALA A 136 5.43 5.70 -15.03
CA ALA A 136 5.69 6.06 -16.43
C ALA A 136 5.23 7.48 -16.78
N ASP A 137 4.20 7.98 -16.10
CA ASP A 137 3.66 9.33 -16.29
C ASP A 137 4.44 10.39 -15.48
N GLY A 138 5.40 10.00 -14.62
CA GLY A 138 6.16 10.92 -13.76
C GLY A 138 5.31 11.59 -12.68
N THR A 139 4.23 10.93 -12.26
CA THR A 139 3.22 11.48 -11.34
C THR A 139 3.10 10.66 -10.06
N LEU A 140 4.19 10.05 -9.60
CA LEU A 140 4.16 9.23 -8.38
C LEU A 140 3.84 10.08 -7.14
N THR A 141 3.38 9.40 -6.12
CA THR A 141 3.43 9.92 -4.77
C THR A 141 4.73 9.42 -4.12
N ILE A 142 5.54 10.32 -3.58
CA ILE A 142 6.84 10.03 -2.97
C ILE A 142 6.82 10.53 -1.52
N MET A 143 7.24 9.69 -0.59
CA MET A 143 7.28 9.99 0.85
C MET A 143 8.75 10.04 1.29
N VAL A 144 9.26 11.24 1.57
CA VAL A 144 10.70 11.48 1.78
C VAL A 144 11.00 11.68 3.26
N GLY A 145 11.82 10.81 3.83
CA GLY A 145 12.48 11.01 5.12
C GLY A 145 13.99 11.11 4.92
N ALA A 146 14.58 12.29 5.14
CA ALA A 146 16.01 12.49 4.98
C ALA A 146 16.46 13.72 5.77
N SER A 147 17.78 13.97 5.83
CA SER A 147 18.29 15.26 6.31
C SER A 147 17.85 16.41 5.39
N ASP A 148 17.85 17.64 5.89
CA ASP A 148 17.54 18.83 5.09
C ASP A 148 18.47 18.95 3.89
N ALA A 149 19.78 18.70 4.09
CA ALA A 149 20.78 18.76 3.03
C ALA A 149 20.55 17.69 1.95
N SER A 150 20.23 16.44 2.34
CA SER A 150 19.87 15.39 1.39
C SER A 150 18.59 15.71 0.64
N THR A 151 17.59 16.25 1.33
CA THR A 151 16.31 16.64 0.74
C THR A 151 16.47 17.76 -0.27
N GLU A 152 17.22 18.82 0.08
CA GLU A 152 17.51 19.94 -0.82
C GLU A 152 18.22 19.46 -2.09
N LYS A 153 19.25 18.62 -1.93
CA LYS A 153 20.03 18.11 -3.07
C LYS A 153 19.22 17.23 -4.01
N ALA A 154 18.29 16.43 -3.46
CA ALA A 154 17.46 15.51 -4.21
C ALA A 154 16.17 16.13 -4.78
N ARG A 155 15.74 17.29 -4.26
CA ARG A 155 14.42 17.90 -4.50
C ARG A 155 14.01 17.91 -5.96
N TRP A 156 14.86 18.45 -6.83
CA TRP A 156 14.53 18.61 -8.24
C TRP A 156 14.29 17.25 -8.94
N LEU A 157 15.06 16.21 -8.60
CA LEU A 157 14.89 14.88 -9.20
C LEU A 157 13.65 14.18 -8.65
N LEU A 158 13.36 14.37 -7.36
CA LEU A 158 12.13 13.91 -6.74
C LEU A 158 10.90 14.53 -7.42
N GLU A 159 10.94 15.84 -7.69
CA GLU A 159 9.89 16.58 -8.39
C GLU A 159 9.66 16.04 -9.82
N GLU A 160 10.72 15.72 -10.56
CA GLU A 160 10.64 15.14 -11.92
C GLU A 160 9.98 13.74 -11.97
N MET A 161 9.91 13.04 -10.83
CA MET A 161 9.30 11.71 -10.70
C MET A 161 7.93 11.73 -10.01
N SER A 162 7.50 12.88 -9.50
CA SER A 162 6.32 13.00 -8.63
C SER A 162 5.24 13.90 -9.20
N ASP A 163 3.99 13.63 -8.81
CA ASP A 163 2.93 14.62 -8.96
C ASP A 163 3.29 15.87 -8.13
N PRO A 164 3.01 17.12 -8.59
CA PRO A 164 3.32 18.33 -7.82
C PRO A 164 2.73 18.37 -6.41
N LYS A 165 1.61 17.66 -6.16
CA LYS A 165 1.01 17.49 -4.83
C LYS A 165 1.37 16.16 -4.17
N GLY A 166 2.08 15.30 -4.88
CA GLY A 166 2.48 13.96 -4.46
C GLY A 166 3.84 13.88 -3.80
N LEU A 167 4.59 14.98 -3.66
CA LEU A 167 5.87 14.99 -2.96
C LEU A 167 5.68 15.37 -1.48
N TYR A 168 5.72 14.37 -0.60
CA TYR A 168 5.58 14.54 0.83
C TYR A 168 6.94 14.50 1.51
N ILE A 169 7.37 15.62 2.09
CA ILE A 169 8.53 15.65 2.99
C ILE A 169 8.02 15.29 4.40
N VAL A 170 8.44 14.14 4.90
CA VAL A 170 7.99 13.56 6.17
C VAL A 170 8.97 13.95 7.27
N PRO A 171 8.53 14.70 8.31
CA PRO A 171 9.41 15.13 9.39
C PRO A 171 10.00 13.96 10.20
N GLY A 172 11.23 14.15 10.68
CA GLY A 172 11.93 13.21 11.57
C GLY A 172 13.08 12.42 10.93
N GLY A 173 13.46 12.74 9.69
CA GLY A 173 14.67 12.21 9.05
C GLY A 173 14.52 10.82 8.44
N VAL A 174 15.64 10.12 8.25
CA VAL A 174 15.68 8.80 7.60
C VAL A 174 14.83 7.79 8.38
N GLY A 175 14.02 7.02 7.64
CA GLY A 175 13.09 6.03 8.18
C GLY A 175 11.65 6.56 8.27
N GLN A 176 11.44 7.87 8.30
CA GLN A 176 10.08 8.45 8.37
C GLN A 176 9.33 8.37 7.04
N GLY A 177 10.03 8.45 5.90
CA GLY A 177 9.45 8.15 4.59
C GLY A 177 8.96 6.70 4.52
N SER A 178 9.80 5.76 4.97
CA SER A 178 9.48 4.34 5.12
C SER A 178 8.30 4.10 6.09
N ASN A 179 8.26 4.75 7.25
CA ASN A 179 7.13 4.66 8.19
C ASN A 179 5.83 5.17 7.56
N MET A 180 5.86 6.34 6.90
CA MET A 180 4.70 6.91 6.20
C MET A 180 4.18 5.97 5.11
N LYS A 181 5.07 5.40 4.29
CA LYS A 181 4.69 4.40 3.29
C LYS A 181 4.10 3.15 3.94
N MET A 182 4.69 2.66 5.03
CA MET A 182 4.21 1.46 5.71
C MET A 182 2.79 1.65 6.27
N VAL A 183 2.51 2.75 6.96
CA VAL A 183 1.14 3.01 7.46
C VAL A 183 0.14 3.21 6.33
N HIS A 184 0.56 3.78 5.20
CA HIS A 184 -0.26 3.81 3.99
C HIS A 184 -0.57 2.40 3.47
N GLN A 185 0.39 1.48 3.56
CA GLN A 185 0.19 0.09 3.17
C GLN A 185 -0.72 -0.69 4.14
N VAL A 186 -0.98 -0.24 5.38
CA VAL A 186 -1.99 -0.87 6.27
C VAL A 186 -3.35 -0.92 5.59
N LEU A 187 -3.80 0.23 5.07
CA LEU A 187 -5.06 0.33 4.34
C LEU A 187 -5.05 -0.54 3.09
N ALA A 188 -3.96 -0.50 2.32
CA ALA A 188 -3.80 -1.32 1.12
C ALA A 188 -3.90 -2.82 1.41
N ALA A 189 -3.15 -3.30 2.41
CA ALA A 189 -3.09 -4.71 2.80
C ALA A 189 -4.44 -5.22 3.31
N ILE A 190 -5.18 -4.42 4.07
CA ILE A 190 -6.51 -4.82 4.53
C ILE A 190 -7.52 -4.76 3.38
N GLN A 191 -7.53 -3.68 2.60
CA GLN A 191 -8.55 -3.45 1.58
C GLN A 191 -8.42 -4.38 0.36
N ILE A 192 -7.22 -4.75 -0.08
CA ILE A 192 -7.05 -5.73 -1.18
C ILE A 192 -7.70 -7.06 -0.80
N LEU A 193 -7.42 -7.55 0.41
CA LEU A 193 -8.04 -8.78 0.90
C LEU A 193 -9.53 -8.60 1.15
N LEU A 194 -9.97 -7.46 1.68
CA LEU A 194 -11.39 -7.16 1.88
C LEU A 194 -12.17 -7.18 0.56
N ALA A 195 -11.59 -6.70 -0.54
CA ALA A 195 -12.21 -6.81 -1.86
C ALA A 195 -12.47 -8.28 -2.23
N SER A 196 -11.48 -9.15 -1.99
CA SER A 196 -11.60 -10.59 -2.23
C SER A 196 -12.61 -11.27 -1.29
N GLU A 197 -12.59 -10.93 0.00
CA GLU A 197 -13.53 -11.46 1.01
C GLU A 197 -14.97 -11.08 0.68
N ALA A 198 -15.22 -9.81 0.34
CA ALA A 198 -16.53 -9.31 0.01
C ALA A 198 -17.07 -9.90 -1.32
N HIS A 199 -16.23 -9.97 -2.36
CA HIS A 199 -16.63 -10.58 -3.64
C HIS A 199 -16.85 -12.09 -3.51
N GLY A 200 -16.00 -12.80 -2.76
CA GLY A 200 -16.19 -14.21 -2.47
C GLY A 200 -17.46 -14.48 -1.66
N PHE A 201 -17.78 -13.61 -0.69
CA PHE A 201 -19.03 -13.69 0.05
C PHE A 201 -20.26 -13.43 -0.83
N ALA A 202 -20.22 -12.39 -1.67
CA ALA A 202 -21.27 -12.10 -2.64
C ALA A 202 -21.51 -13.27 -3.61
N ALA A 203 -20.42 -13.89 -4.06
CA ALA A 203 -20.45 -15.09 -4.88
C ALA A 203 -21.18 -16.26 -4.18
N ARG A 204 -20.87 -16.52 -2.91
CA ARG A 204 -21.55 -17.55 -2.10
C ARG A 204 -23.03 -17.25 -1.86
N LEU A 205 -23.41 -15.97 -1.82
CA LEU A 205 -24.81 -15.53 -1.74
C LEU A 205 -25.57 -15.72 -3.06
N GLY A 206 -24.86 -16.05 -4.16
CA GLY A 206 -25.42 -16.20 -5.50
C GLY A 206 -25.74 -14.87 -6.17
N LEU A 207 -25.03 -13.80 -5.80
CA LEU A 207 -25.16 -12.48 -6.43
C LEU A 207 -24.29 -12.43 -7.70
N ASP A 208 -24.76 -11.68 -8.70
CA ASP A 208 -23.96 -11.39 -9.89
C ASP A 208 -22.75 -10.51 -9.52
N ALA A 209 -21.56 -10.98 -9.87
CA ALA A 209 -20.33 -10.32 -9.46
C ALA A 209 -20.16 -8.91 -10.08
N LYS A 210 -20.66 -8.68 -11.30
CA LYS A 210 -20.57 -7.38 -11.96
C LYS A 210 -21.57 -6.40 -11.36
N GLU A 211 -22.79 -6.84 -11.05
CA GLU A 211 -23.78 -6.01 -10.37
C GLU A 211 -23.30 -5.60 -8.97
N VAL A 212 -22.70 -6.53 -8.23
CA VAL A 212 -22.11 -6.24 -6.90
C VAL A 212 -20.95 -5.27 -7.02
N TYR A 213 -20.10 -5.43 -8.04
CA TYR A 213 -19.03 -4.46 -8.33
C TYR A 213 -19.61 -3.05 -8.53
N ASP A 214 -20.58 -2.90 -9.42
CA ASP A 214 -21.18 -1.61 -9.75
C ASP A 214 -21.90 -0.98 -8.56
N ALA A 215 -22.56 -1.80 -7.74
CA ALA A 215 -23.27 -1.36 -6.55
C ALA A 215 -22.31 -0.83 -5.48
N VAL A 216 -21.25 -1.58 -5.14
CA VAL A 216 -20.23 -1.14 -4.17
C VAL A 216 -19.55 0.13 -4.67
N CYS A 217 -19.20 0.22 -5.96
CA CYS A 217 -18.53 1.40 -6.51
C CYS A 217 -19.38 2.69 -6.44
N LYS A 218 -20.71 2.57 -6.29
CA LYS A 218 -21.65 3.70 -6.16
C LYS A 218 -22.17 3.90 -4.73
N SER A 219 -21.70 3.09 -3.78
CA SER A 219 -22.18 3.06 -2.39
C SER A 219 -21.28 3.86 -1.43
N PRO A 220 -21.76 4.17 -0.22
CA PRO A 220 -20.92 4.63 0.89
C PRO A 220 -19.82 3.64 1.30
N GLU A 221 -19.92 2.37 0.90
CA GLU A 221 -18.91 1.34 1.12
C GLU A 221 -17.80 1.34 0.05
N TRP A 222 -17.74 2.35 -0.83
CA TRP A 222 -16.67 2.47 -1.84
C TRP A 222 -15.28 2.54 -1.19
N PHE A 223 -14.32 1.86 -1.82
CA PHE A 223 -12.90 1.98 -1.55
C PHE A 223 -12.06 1.70 -2.80
N TRP A 224 -10.91 2.37 -2.90
CA TRP A 224 -10.08 2.41 -4.10
C TRP A 224 -9.56 1.03 -4.52
N MET A 225 -9.14 0.20 -3.57
CA MET A 225 -8.65 -1.14 -3.88
C MET A 225 -9.74 -2.03 -4.50
N TYR A 226 -11.01 -1.84 -4.14
CA TYR A 226 -12.10 -2.57 -4.75
C TYR A 226 -12.24 -2.22 -6.24
N GLU A 227 -12.37 -0.93 -6.52
CA GLU A 227 -12.50 -0.40 -7.88
C GLU A 227 -11.28 -0.78 -8.73
N ASN A 228 -10.10 -0.87 -8.11
CA ASN A 228 -8.88 -1.24 -8.82
C ASN A 228 -8.72 -2.75 -9.06
N ARG A 229 -9.01 -3.61 -8.07
CA ARG A 229 -8.74 -5.07 -8.14
C ARG A 229 -9.84 -5.85 -8.81
N VAL A 230 -11.09 -5.56 -8.47
CA VAL A 230 -12.23 -6.37 -8.90
C VAL A 230 -12.37 -6.46 -10.43
N PRO A 231 -12.08 -5.43 -11.25
CA PRO A 231 -12.11 -5.61 -12.70
C PRO A 231 -11.21 -6.74 -13.21
N ARG A 232 -10.03 -6.96 -12.61
CA ARG A 232 -9.15 -8.09 -12.94
C ARG A 232 -9.69 -9.41 -12.40
N THR A 233 -10.29 -9.39 -11.21
CA THR A 233 -11.03 -10.55 -10.68
C THR A 233 -12.12 -11.02 -11.65
N LEU A 234 -12.93 -10.09 -12.18
CA LEU A 234 -14.01 -10.41 -13.12
C LEU A 234 -13.49 -10.89 -14.49
N ALA A 235 -12.38 -10.32 -14.95
CA ALA A 235 -11.76 -10.65 -16.23
C ALA A 235 -11.00 -11.99 -16.21
N GLU A 236 -10.67 -12.52 -15.04
CA GLU A 236 -9.82 -13.72 -14.87
C GLU A 236 -8.44 -13.58 -15.52
N ASP A 237 -7.92 -12.35 -15.56
CA ASP A 237 -6.61 -12.02 -16.09
C ASP A 237 -5.65 -11.64 -14.97
N TYR A 238 -4.83 -12.62 -14.56
CA TYR A 238 -3.87 -12.50 -13.47
C TYR A 238 -2.41 -12.60 -13.92
N THR A 239 -2.14 -12.71 -15.24
CA THR A 239 -0.79 -12.93 -15.76
C THR A 239 -0.57 -12.24 -17.12
N PRO A 240 0.41 -11.32 -17.23
CA PRO A 240 1.35 -10.90 -16.19
C PRO A 240 0.64 -10.10 -15.07
N PRO A 241 1.08 -10.21 -13.81
CA PRO A 241 0.45 -9.48 -12.71
C PRO A 241 0.68 -7.97 -12.86
N VAL A 242 -0.36 -7.19 -12.57
CA VAL A 242 -0.21 -5.74 -12.31
C VAL A 242 0.43 -5.53 -10.94
N SER A 243 0.04 -6.34 -9.96
CA SER A 243 0.64 -6.41 -8.62
C SER A 243 0.62 -7.86 -8.13
N ALA A 244 1.78 -8.50 -8.03
CA ALA A 244 1.84 -9.90 -7.59
C ALA A 244 1.46 -10.04 -6.11
N LEU A 245 0.84 -11.16 -5.73
CA LEU A 245 0.50 -11.45 -4.33
C LEU A 245 1.70 -11.31 -3.37
N THR A 246 2.86 -11.76 -3.82
CA THR A 246 4.12 -11.65 -3.06
C THR A 246 4.51 -10.21 -2.71
N ILE A 247 4.07 -9.21 -3.48
CA ILE A 247 4.34 -7.79 -3.19
C ILE A 247 3.53 -7.33 -1.98
N ILE A 248 2.21 -7.56 -1.97
CA ILE A 248 1.38 -7.13 -0.84
C ILE A 248 1.63 -7.99 0.41
N LEU A 249 1.97 -9.27 0.23
CA LEU A 249 2.40 -10.13 1.35
C LEU A 249 3.66 -9.58 2.02
N LYS A 250 4.67 -9.17 1.23
CA LYS A 250 5.88 -8.54 1.75
C LYS A 250 5.57 -7.24 2.49
N ASP A 251 4.68 -6.40 1.99
CA ASP A 251 4.27 -5.17 2.68
C ASP A 251 3.51 -5.45 3.98
N ALA A 252 2.60 -6.43 3.98
CA ALA A 252 1.93 -6.91 5.19
C ALA A 252 2.94 -7.41 6.24
N GLY A 253 3.97 -8.15 5.81
CA GLY A 253 5.04 -8.60 6.69
C GLY A 253 5.88 -7.45 7.28
N ILE A 254 6.12 -6.37 6.52
CA ILE A 254 6.77 -5.15 7.05
C ILE A 254 5.90 -4.53 8.14
N ILE A 255 4.60 -4.35 7.86
CA ILE A 255 3.64 -3.78 8.81
C ILE A 255 3.66 -4.55 10.13
N THR A 256 3.46 -5.87 10.09
CA THR A 256 3.36 -6.67 11.32
C THR A 256 4.70 -6.79 12.05
N SER A 257 5.83 -6.76 11.31
CA SER A 257 7.16 -6.80 11.92
C SER A 257 7.50 -5.52 12.66
N ILE A 258 7.23 -4.34 12.06
CA ILE A 258 7.43 -3.07 12.75
C ILE A 258 6.44 -2.92 13.91
N ALA A 259 5.18 -3.30 13.72
CA ALA A 259 4.18 -3.27 14.79
C ALA A 259 4.64 -4.06 16.03
N ARG A 260 5.17 -5.27 15.84
CA ARG A 260 5.80 -6.06 16.92
C ARG A 260 6.99 -5.34 17.55
N LEU A 261 7.87 -4.74 16.74
CA LEU A 261 9.07 -4.05 17.22
C LEU A 261 8.73 -2.84 18.10
N VAL A 262 7.65 -2.12 17.80
CA VAL A 262 7.20 -0.95 18.57
C VAL A 262 6.08 -1.25 19.56
N ASN A 263 5.78 -2.54 19.80
CA ASN A 263 4.72 -3.02 20.70
C ASN A 263 3.33 -2.43 20.42
N PHE A 264 2.96 -2.29 19.14
CA PHE A 264 1.65 -1.80 18.70
C PHE A 264 0.84 -2.94 18.07
N PRO A 265 -0.44 -3.12 18.42
CA PRO A 265 -1.29 -4.17 17.84
C PRO A 265 -1.81 -3.78 16.44
N THR A 266 -1.60 -4.63 15.44
CA THR A 266 -2.18 -4.51 14.08
C THR A 266 -3.03 -5.74 13.72
N PRO A 267 -4.15 -5.98 14.41
CA PRO A 267 -4.94 -7.21 14.29
C PRO A 267 -5.49 -7.47 12.89
N LEU A 268 -6.01 -6.46 12.17
CA LEU A 268 -6.52 -6.64 10.81
C LEU A 268 -5.38 -6.88 9.82
N SER A 269 -4.28 -6.15 9.93
CA SER A 269 -3.09 -6.40 9.11
C SER A 269 -2.51 -7.79 9.35
N SER A 270 -2.51 -8.25 10.61
CA SER A 270 -2.07 -9.59 10.98
C SER A 270 -2.98 -10.67 10.40
N ALA A 271 -4.31 -10.47 10.46
CA ALA A 271 -5.25 -11.37 9.80
C ALA A 271 -5.04 -11.40 8.28
N ALA A 272 -4.80 -10.23 7.66
CA ALA A 272 -4.53 -10.13 6.24
C ALA A 272 -3.26 -10.88 5.83
N GLU A 273 -2.16 -10.70 6.56
CA GLU A 273 -0.90 -11.40 6.34
C GLU A 273 -1.09 -12.93 6.35
N GLN A 274 -1.82 -13.47 7.31
CA GLN A 274 -2.07 -14.91 7.41
C GLN A 274 -2.86 -15.45 6.20
N VAL A 275 -3.82 -14.68 5.68
CA VAL A 275 -4.57 -15.10 4.49
C VAL A 275 -3.74 -14.96 3.22
N TYR A 276 -2.87 -13.95 3.12
CA TYR A 276 -1.90 -13.86 2.03
C TYR A 276 -0.92 -15.04 2.04
N LEU A 277 -0.47 -15.50 3.21
CA LEU A 277 0.34 -16.72 3.35
C LEU A 277 -0.44 -17.97 2.90
N LEU A 278 -1.74 -18.05 3.20
CA LEU A 278 -2.60 -19.11 2.68
C LEU A 278 -2.64 -19.09 1.14
N GLY A 279 -2.85 -17.91 0.54
CA GLY A 279 -2.83 -17.75 -0.93
C GLY A 279 -1.47 -18.12 -1.54
N LEU A 280 -0.37 -17.75 -0.89
CA LEU A 280 0.97 -18.16 -1.31
C LEU A 280 1.11 -19.69 -1.32
N ASN A 281 0.66 -20.37 -0.27
CA ASN A 281 0.68 -21.83 -0.18
C ASN A 281 -0.23 -22.52 -1.22
N GLN A 282 -1.25 -21.82 -1.71
CA GLN A 282 -2.09 -22.27 -2.82
C GLN A 282 -1.48 -22.00 -4.21
N GLY A 283 -0.25 -21.47 -4.28
CA GLY A 283 0.44 -21.19 -5.53
C GLY A 283 0.08 -19.86 -6.18
N LEU A 284 -0.65 -18.97 -5.47
CA LEU A 284 -1.06 -17.66 -6.00
C LEU A 284 0.06 -16.59 -5.93
N GLY A 285 1.22 -16.93 -5.36
CA GLY A 285 2.34 -16.00 -5.14
C GLY A 285 2.78 -15.15 -6.34
N PRO A 286 3.00 -15.74 -7.54
CA PRO A 286 3.49 -15.00 -8.70
C PRO A 286 2.40 -14.30 -9.53
N ILE A 287 1.12 -14.55 -9.25
CA ILE A 287 0.00 -13.96 -10.01
C ILE A 287 -0.59 -12.75 -9.29
N ASP A 288 -1.49 -12.02 -9.96
CA ASP A 288 -2.08 -10.79 -9.44
C ASP A 288 -2.79 -11.00 -8.10
N ASP A 289 -2.60 -10.07 -7.16
CA ASP A 289 -3.22 -10.11 -5.83
C ASP A 289 -4.77 -10.05 -5.89
N ALA A 290 -5.37 -9.66 -7.02
CA ALA A 290 -6.80 -9.77 -7.29
C ALA A 290 -7.31 -11.24 -7.35
N ALA A 291 -6.41 -12.22 -7.52
CA ALA A 291 -6.74 -13.64 -7.50
C ALA A 291 -7.04 -14.17 -6.09
N MET A 292 -6.82 -13.37 -5.04
CA MET A 292 -7.11 -13.77 -3.66
C MET A 292 -8.58 -14.14 -3.42
N VAL A 293 -9.50 -13.73 -4.29
CA VAL A 293 -10.90 -14.20 -4.28
C VAL A 293 -11.00 -15.72 -4.30
N ARG A 294 -10.02 -16.42 -4.89
CA ARG A 294 -9.96 -17.89 -4.99
C ARG A 294 -9.87 -18.59 -3.64
N THR A 295 -9.38 -17.89 -2.62
CA THR A 295 -9.37 -18.38 -1.23
C THR A 295 -10.78 -18.40 -0.61
N TYR A 296 -11.72 -17.63 -1.16
CA TYR A 296 -13.11 -17.51 -0.70
C TYR A 296 -14.08 -18.24 -1.63
N PHE A 297 -13.82 -18.26 -2.93
CA PHE A 297 -14.65 -18.89 -3.94
C PHE A 297 -13.76 -19.49 -5.05
N SER A 298 -13.77 -20.83 -5.19
CA SER A 298 -12.77 -21.54 -6.00
C SER A 298 -12.94 -21.36 -7.50
N ASP A 299 -14.17 -21.14 -7.99
CA ASP A 299 -14.49 -20.97 -9.41
C ASP A 299 -14.48 -19.49 -9.81
N PRO A 300 -14.41 -19.16 -11.12
CA PRO A 300 -14.48 -17.77 -11.53
C PRO A 300 -15.78 -17.12 -11.05
N VAL A 301 -15.69 -16.04 -10.28
CA VAL A 301 -16.90 -15.37 -9.74
C VAL A 301 -17.78 -14.78 -10.84
N SER A 302 -17.21 -14.53 -12.03
CA SER A 302 -17.92 -14.12 -13.25
C SER A 302 -18.85 -15.21 -13.83
N THR A 303 -18.73 -16.46 -13.40
CA THR A 303 -19.60 -17.56 -13.86
C THR A 303 -20.93 -17.64 -13.12
N ILE A 304 -21.07 -16.88 -12.03
CA ILE A 304 -22.27 -16.88 -11.19
C ILE A 304 -23.37 -16.18 -11.95
N LYS A 305 -24.39 -16.95 -12.32
CA LYS A 305 -25.59 -16.40 -12.95
C LYS A 305 -26.54 -15.88 -11.87
N PRO A 306 -27.21 -14.74 -12.08
CA PRO A 306 -28.29 -14.30 -11.21
C PRO A 306 -29.29 -15.45 -11.02
N GLN A 307 -29.64 -15.78 -9.78
CA GLN A 307 -30.65 -16.82 -9.54
C GLN A 307 -32.01 -16.34 -10.07
N THR A 308 -32.41 -16.82 -11.25
CA THR A 308 -33.74 -16.59 -11.84
C THR A 308 -34.81 -17.52 -11.27
N ASN A 309 -34.42 -18.52 -10.47
CA ASN A 309 -35.34 -19.50 -9.90
C ASN A 309 -35.80 -19.10 -8.49
N GLY A 310 -36.80 -18.21 -8.43
CA GLY A 310 -37.70 -18.06 -7.27
C GLY A 310 -37.34 -17.03 -6.19
N GLY A 311 -36.21 -16.33 -6.30
CA GLY A 311 -35.90 -15.18 -5.44
C GLY A 311 -36.55 -13.90 -5.96
N THR A 312 -37.27 -13.17 -5.12
CA THR A 312 -37.79 -11.84 -5.47
C THR A 312 -36.63 -10.82 -5.55
N ALA A 313 -36.80 -9.70 -6.27
CA ALA A 313 -35.82 -8.61 -6.26
C ALA A 313 -35.47 -8.11 -4.84
N SER A 314 -36.42 -8.25 -3.89
CA SER A 314 -36.20 -8.02 -2.45
C SER A 314 -35.07 -8.89 -1.89
N SER A 315 -35.01 -10.17 -2.28
CA SER A 315 -34.02 -11.13 -1.78
C SER A 315 -32.59 -10.78 -2.23
N ASN A 316 -32.41 -10.28 -3.46
CA ASN A 316 -31.07 -9.86 -3.92
C ASN A 316 -30.62 -8.57 -3.24
N SER A 317 -31.53 -7.62 -3.00
CA SER A 317 -31.21 -6.41 -2.23
C SER A 317 -30.83 -6.74 -0.79
N GLU A 318 -31.52 -7.67 -0.14
CA GLU A 318 -31.20 -8.13 1.22
C GLU A 318 -29.83 -8.81 1.28
N LYS A 319 -29.50 -9.65 0.29
CA LYS A 319 -28.17 -10.27 0.18
C LYS A 319 -27.07 -9.25 -0.07
N LEU A 320 -27.32 -8.26 -0.93
CA LEU A 320 -26.37 -7.17 -1.20
C LEU A 320 -26.13 -6.32 0.05
N ASP A 321 -27.18 -6.05 0.83
CA ASP A 321 -27.06 -5.35 2.11
C ASP A 321 -26.13 -6.09 3.09
N LEU A 322 -26.13 -7.44 3.12
CA LEU A 322 -25.15 -8.20 3.92
C LEU A 322 -23.70 -7.94 3.47
N VAL A 323 -23.46 -7.76 2.17
CA VAL A 323 -22.12 -7.41 1.65
C VAL A 323 -21.73 -6.01 2.14
N PHE A 324 -22.64 -5.04 2.06
CA PHE A 324 -22.39 -3.68 2.56
C PHE A 324 -22.13 -3.64 4.07
N LYS A 325 -22.90 -4.40 4.86
CA LYS A 325 -22.70 -4.55 6.31
C LYS A 325 -21.31 -5.09 6.64
N LEU A 326 -20.84 -6.10 5.90
CA LEU A 326 -19.48 -6.65 6.04
C LEU A 326 -18.42 -5.58 5.74
N LEU A 327 -18.54 -4.91 4.58
CA LEU A 327 -17.59 -3.89 4.13
C LEU A 327 -17.49 -2.73 5.13
N ARG A 328 -18.63 -2.19 5.57
CA ARG A 328 -18.71 -1.04 6.47
C ARG A 328 -17.94 -1.27 7.77
N GLY A 329 -18.14 -2.44 8.40
CA GLY A 329 -17.44 -2.81 9.63
C GLY A 329 -15.93 -2.89 9.44
N VAL A 330 -15.46 -3.58 8.40
CA VAL A 330 -14.02 -3.76 8.18
C VAL A 330 -13.34 -2.46 7.76
N LEU A 331 -13.94 -1.66 6.86
CA LEU A 331 -13.37 -0.40 6.39
C LEU A 331 -13.18 0.62 7.53
N LEU A 332 -14.17 0.68 8.44
CA LEU A 332 -14.10 1.55 9.60
C LEU A 332 -12.93 1.17 10.53
N LEU A 333 -12.76 -0.13 10.81
CA LEU A 333 -11.67 -0.61 11.66
C LEU A 333 -10.31 -0.54 10.96
N ALA A 334 -10.26 -0.67 9.63
CA ALA A 334 -9.04 -0.47 8.86
C ALA A 334 -8.55 0.99 8.96
N ALA A 335 -9.48 1.95 8.92
CA ALA A 335 -9.15 3.36 9.14
C ALA A 335 -8.61 3.60 10.55
N ALA A 336 -9.28 3.05 11.57
CA ALA A 336 -8.83 3.14 12.96
C ALA A 336 -7.42 2.53 13.15
N GLU A 337 -7.17 1.32 12.63
CA GLU A 337 -5.86 0.66 12.72
C GLU A 337 -4.75 1.48 12.07
N ALA A 338 -4.97 2.00 10.87
CA ALA A 338 -3.98 2.78 10.16
C ALA A 338 -3.68 4.12 10.87
N ILE A 339 -4.70 4.83 11.34
CA ILE A 339 -4.56 6.14 12.01
C ILE A 339 -3.90 5.98 13.38
N SER A 340 -4.35 5.03 14.20
CA SER A 340 -3.74 4.79 15.51
C SER A 340 -2.29 4.33 15.37
N PHE A 341 -1.96 3.52 14.36
CA PHE A 341 -0.58 3.13 14.13
C PHE A 341 0.29 4.31 13.66
N ALA A 342 -0.25 5.19 12.81
CA ALA A 342 0.44 6.41 12.40
C ALA A 342 0.69 7.36 13.58
N ASP A 343 -0.26 7.51 14.50
CA ASP A 343 -0.10 8.32 15.72
C ASP A 343 0.95 7.73 16.67
N HIS A 344 0.94 6.40 16.83
CA HIS A 344 1.94 5.68 17.64
C HIS A 344 3.36 5.93 17.12
N LEU A 345 3.53 5.93 15.80
CA LEU A 345 4.80 6.23 15.12
C LEU A 345 5.12 7.73 15.01
N LYS A 346 4.28 8.59 15.59
CA LYS A 346 4.47 10.06 15.62
C LYS A 346 4.56 10.68 14.22
N LEU A 347 3.80 10.13 13.27
CA LEU A 347 3.64 10.72 11.95
C LEU A 347 2.69 11.91 12.00
N ASP A 348 2.84 12.83 11.05
CA ASP A 348 1.84 13.90 10.85
C ASP A 348 0.55 13.28 10.30
N LEU A 349 -0.48 13.24 11.15
CA LEU A 349 -1.77 12.63 10.80
C LEU A 349 -2.52 13.38 9.69
N HIS A 350 -2.34 14.69 9.56
CA HIS A 350 -2.96 15.46 8.47
C HIS A 350 -2.27 15.17 7.14
N GLN A 351 -0.94 15.07 7.15
CA GLN A 351 -0.18 14.65 5.98
C GLN A 351 -0.53 13.20 5.58
N PHE A 352 -0.63 12.29 6.56
CA PHE A 352 -1.06 10.92 6.33
C PHE A 352 -2.49 10.85 5.76
N TYR A 353 -3.42 11.65 6.28
CA TYR A 353 -4.78 11.72 5.77
C TYR A 353 -4.83 12.15 4.31
N ASP A 354 -4.11 13.20 3.94
CA ASP A 354 -4.06 13.72 2.57
C ASP A 354 -3.52 12.64 1.61
N LEU A 355 -2.37 12.04 1.98
CA LEU A 355 -1.76 10.93 1.25
C LEU A 355 -2.73 9.76 1.05
N ALA A 356 -3.31 9.25 2.15
CA ALA A 356 -4.14 8.05 2.11
C ALA A 356 -5.47 8.29 1.38
N SER A 357 -6.06 9.48 1.52
CA SER A 357 -7.32 9.85 0.87
C SER A 357 -7.23 9.91 -0.65
N GLY A 358 -6.07 10.31 -1.19
CA GLY A 358 -5.82 10.46 -2.63
C GLY A 358 -5.14 9.27 -3.31
N ALA A 359 -4.81 8.21 -2.56
CA ALA A 359 -4.04 7.08 -3.06
C ALA A 359 -4.65 5.73 -2.67
N ALA A 360 -3.81 4.71 -2.53
CA ALA A 360 -4.21 3.32 -2.45
C ALA A 360 -5.04 2.96 -1.20
N GLY A 361 -5.02 3.82 -0.17
CA GLY A 361 -5.80 3.65 1.06
C GLY A 361 -7.19 4.30 1.03
N GLY A 362 -7.54 5.01 -0.05
CA GLY A 362 -8.74 5.83 -0.11
C GLY A 362 -10.02 5.00 0.01
N SER A 363 -10.89 5.36 0.95
CA SER A 363 -12.26 4.88 1.08
C SER A 363 -13.15 5.99 1.58
N ILE A 364 -14.47 5.89 1.38
CA ILE A 364 -15.40 6.85 1.97
C ILE A 364 -15.28 6.79 3.51
N ALA A 365 -15.23 5.58 4.08
CA ALA A 365 -15.05 5.39 5.52
C ALA A 365 -13.79 6.09 6.07
N PHE A 366 -12.64 5.99 5.39
CA PHE A 366 -11.41 6.66 5.80
C PHE A 366 -11.53 8.20 5.68
N ARG A 367 -12.06 8.70 4.55
CA ARG A 367 -12.21 10.15 4.32
C ARG A 367 -13.17 10.79 5.33
N GLU A 368 -14.24 10.07 5.69
CA GLU A 368 -15.28 10.59 6.56
C GLU A 368 -14.96 10.31 8.03
N ARG A 369 -14.89 9.05 8.44
CA ARG A 369 -14.66 8.67 9.84
C ARG A 369 -13.20 8.75 10.26
N GLY A 370 -12.26 8.61 9.35
CA GLY A 370 -10.85 8.85 9.65
C GLY A 370 -10.54 10.32 9.94
N ALA A 371 -11.26 11.26 9.32
CA ALA A 371 -11.14 12.68 9.67
C ALA A 371 -11.57 12.95 11.12
N GLU A 372 -12.69 12.35 11.57
CA GLU A 372 -13.16 12.43 12.96
C GLU A 372 -12.16 11.80 13.94
N MET A 373 -11.55 10.66 13.59
CA MET A 373 -10.48 10.01 14.37
C MET A 373 -9.28 10.93 14.57
N ILE A 374 -8.83 11.60 13.51
CA ILE A 374 -7.69 12.51 13.56
C ILE A 374 -8.02 13.76 14.37
N GLU A 375 -9.22 14.33 14.19
CA GLU A 375 -9.67 15.46 15.01
C GLU A 375 -9.71 15.08 16.50
N PHE A 376 -10.19 13.87 16.81
CA PHE A 376 -10.21 13.36 18.18
C PHE A 376 -8.80 13.24 18.78
N LEU A 377 -7.85 12.67 18.04
CA LEU A 377 -6.47 12.45 18.53
C LEU A 377 -5.66 13.75 18.62
N THR A 378 -5.85 14.67 17.69
CA THR A 378 -5.01 15.88 17.56
C THR A 378 -5.65 17.15 18.12
N GLY A 379 -6.97 17.14 18.34
CA GLY A 379 -7.76 18.33 18.64
C GLY A 379 -7.92 19.29 17.44
N LYS A 380 -7.52 18.88 16.23
CA LYS A 380 -7.52 19.73 15.04
C LYS A 380 -8.36 19.11 13.92
N LYS A 381 -9.30 19.90 13.38
CA LYS A 381 -10.10 19.51 12.22
C LYS A 381 -9.23 19.27 11.00
N VAL A 382 -9.49 18.18 10.30
CA VAL A 382 -8.94 17.93 8.96
C VAL A 382 -9.62 18.86 7.96
N ALA A 383 -8.86 19.44 7.04
CA ALA A 383 -9.40 20.36 6.04
C ALA A 383 -10.41 19.64 5.13
N GLY A 384 -11.60 20.22 4.97
CA GLY A 384 -12.67 19.63 4.14
C GLY A 384 -13.42 18.46 4.79
N ALA A 385 -13.18 18.16 6.09
CA ALA A 385 -13.97 17.20 6.84
C ALA A 385 -15.46 17.60 6.85
N LYS A 386 -16.35 16.63 6.64
CA LYS A 386 -17.80 16.84 6.69
C LYS A 386 -18.27 16.76 8.14
N ASP A 387 -19.28 17.55 8.49
CA ASP A 387 -20.01 17.36 9.74
C ASP A 387 -21.01 16.20 9.56
N LEU A 388 -20.72 15.05 10.17
CA LEU A 388 -21.53 13.84 10.05
C LEU A 388 -22.34 13.60 11.33
N PRO A 389 -23.48 12.88 11.23
CA PRO A 389 -24.15 12.41 12.44
C PRO A 389 -23.22 11.48 13.24
N PRO A 390 -23.39 11.42 14.56
CA PRO A 390 -22.63 10.52 15.41
C PRO A 390 -22.70 9.08 14.90
N LEU A 391 -21.56 8.39 14.96
CA LEU A 391 -21.46 7.02 14.50
C LEU A 391 -22.16 6.08 15.49
N ASP A 392 -23.19 5.37 15.04
CA ASP A 392 -23.80 4.29 15.82
C ASP A 392 -22.94 3.02 15.74
N VAL A 393 -21.93 2.94 16.61
CA VAL A 393 -21.00 1.80 16.70
C VAL A 393 -21.73 0.51 17.05
N GLN A 394 -22.80 0.60 17.85
CA GLN A 394 -23.62 -0.56 18.21
C GLN A 394 -24.29 -1.14 16.96
N ARG A 395 -24.86 -0.27 16.12
CA ARG A 395 -25.46 -0.67 14.86
C ARG A 395 -24.44 -1.30 13.91
N VAL A 396 -23.25 -0.70 13.77
CA VAL A 396 -22.16 -1.25 12.93
C VAL A 396 -21.78 -2.67 13.39
N ARG A 397 -21.72 -2.91 14.70
CA ARG A 397 -21.42 -4.23 15.26
C ARG A 397 -22.52 -5.25 14.96
N GLU A 398 -23.78 -4.87 15.16
CA GLU A 398 -24.93 -5.73 14.88
C GLU A 398 -25.01 -6.11 13.40
N ASP A 399 -24.86 -5.12 12.53
CA ASP A 399 -24.80 -5.28 11.07
C ASP A 399 -23.67 -6.25 10.66
N LEU A 400 -22.47 -6.05 11.19
CA LEU A 400 -21.33 -6.93 10.90
C LEU A 400 -21.55 -8.36 11.40
N ALA A 401 -22.13 -8.52 12.59
CA ALA A 401 -22.44 -9.83 13.15
C ALA A 401 -23.50 -10.58 12.32
N GLU A 402 -24.49 -9.86 11.79
CA GLU A 402 -25.50 -10.40 10.88
C GLU A 402 -24.84 -10.96 9.60
N ALA A 403 -23.97 -10.17 8.96
CA ALA A 403 -23.24 -10.59 7.76
C ALA A 403 -22.36 -11.82 8.02
N ILE A 404 -21.60 -11.84 9.12
CA ILE A 404 -20.77 -12.99 9.51
C ILE A 404 -21.63 -14.24 9.73
N ASN A 405 -22.78 -14.12 10.39
CA ASN A 405 -23.67 -15.24 10.64
C ASN A 405 -24.28 -15.79 9.34
N ALA A 406 -24.59 -14.92 8.37
CA ALA A 406 -24.99 -15.36 7.04
C ALA A 406 -23.85 -16.09 6.31
N GLY A 407 -22.62 -15.55 6.34
CA GLY A 407 -21.43 -16.19 5.77
C GLY A 407 -21.13 -17.57 6.36
N ARG A 408 -21.28 -17.73 7.68
CA ARG A 408 -21.12 -19.02 8.38
C ARG A 408 -22.09 -20.09 7.87
N LYS A 409 -23.35 -19.73 7.61
CA LYS A 409 -24.36 -20.65 7.04
C LYS A 409 -23.98 -21.14 5.63
N LEU A 410 -23.15 -20.38 4.93
CA LEU A 410 -22.67 -20.65 3.57
C LEU A 410 -21.24 -21.20 3.53
N TYR A 411 -20.65 -21.52 4.68
CA TYR A 411 -19.25 -21.93 4.82
C TYR A 411 -18.27 -20.96 4.13
N CYS A 412 -18.59 -19.66 4.14
CA CYS A 412 -17.73 -18.61 3.62
C CYS A 412 -16.80 -18.13 4.75
N PRO A 413 -15.48 -18.32 4.65
CA PRO A 413 -14.56 -17.75 5.62
C PRO A 413 -14.62 -16.22 5.55
N ALA A 414 -14.52 -15.56 6.70
CA ALA A 414 -14.51 -14.09 6.79
C ALA A 414 -13.50 -13.64 7.88
N PRO A 415 -12.19 -13.90 7.70
CA PRO A 415 -11.15 -13.60 8.69
C PRO A 415 -11.04 -12.10 9.01
N LEU A 416 -11.19 -11.21 8.03
CA LEU A 416 -11.16 -9.77 8.30
C LEU A 416 -12.42 -9.33 9.05
N ALA A 417 -13.61 -9.72 8.57
CA ALA A 417 -14.87 -9.41 9.25
C ALA A 417 -14.91 -9.96 10.69
N GLY A 418 -14.46 -11.21 10.89
CA GLY A 418 -14.37 -11.84 12.19
C GLY A 418 -13.43 -11.10 13.14
N THR A 419 -12.27 -10.66 12.64
CA THR A 419 -11.31 -9.87 13.41
C THR A 419 -11.90 -8.51 13.78
N ALA A 420 -12.50 -7.79 12.83
CA ALA A 420 -13.17 -6.51 13.07
C ALA A 420 -14.31 -6.65 14.10
N SER A 421 -15.08 -7.73 14.05
CA SER A 421 -16.14 -8.02 15.02
C SER A 421 -15.61 -8.21 16.44
N ASN A 422 -14.49 -8.92 16.59
CA ASN A 422 -13.82 -9.09 17.89
C ASN A 422 -13.31 -7.76 18.45
N LEU A 423 -12.77 -6.88 17.60
CA LEU A 423 -12.31 -5.55 18.00
C LEU A 423 -13.48 -4.68 18.46
N LEU A 424 -14.57 -4.63 17.70
CA LEU A 424 -15.79 -3.92 18.09
C LEU A 424 -16.34 -4.41 19.45
N ALA A 425 -16.33 -5.72 19.68
CA ALA A 425 -16.75 -6.30 20.95
C ALA A 425 -15.78 -5.97 22.12
N ALA A 426 -14.47 -5.84 21.85
CA ALA A 426 -13.50 -5.38 22.83
C ALA A 426 -13.71 -3.90 23.18
N ALA A 427 -13.90 -3.03 22.18
CA ALA A 427 -14.15 -1.59 22.35
C ALA A 427 -15.27 -1.31 23.34
N GLN A 428 -16.37 -2.05 23.22
CA GLN A 428 -17.55 -1.82 24.03
C GLN A 428 -17.38 -2.23 25.49
N ARG A 429 -16.48 -3.19 25.77
CA ARG A 429 -16.14 -3.56 27.15
C ARG A 429 -15.35 -2.45 27.84
N THR A 430 -14.51 -1.74 27.10
CA THR A 430 -13.65 -0.67 27.65
C THR A 430 -14.33 0.70 27.69
N ALA A 431 -15.39 0.91 26.91
CA ALA A 431 -15.96 2.25 26.66
C ALA A 431 -16.79 2.90 27.79
N GLY A 432 -17.40 2.13 28.70
CA GLY A 432 -18.34 2.69 29.69
C GLY A 432 -19.38 3.65 29.07
N ASP A 433 -19.55 4.84 29.67
CA ASP A 433 -20.43 5.92 29.18
C ASP A 433 -19.81 6.81 28.07
N GLN A 434 -18.53 6.63 27.73
CA GLN A 434 -17.86 7.38 26.65
C GLN A 434 -17.79 6.56 25.34
N LYS A 435 -18.95 6.05 24.91
CA LYS A 435 -19.09 5.08 23.81
C LYS A 435 -18.47 5.50 22.48
N GLU A 436 -18.50 6.79 22.16
CA GLU A 436 -17.92 7.33 20.91
C GLU A 436 -16.40 7.49 21.00
N LYS A 437 -15.85 7.82 22.18
CA LYS A 437 -14.41 8.08 22.37
C LYS A 437 -13.57 6.80 22.42
N ALA A 438 -14.14 5.72 22.97
CA ALA A 438 -13.47 4.44 23.09
C ALA A 438 -13.23 3.73 21.74
N TYR A 439 -14.02 4.08 20.72
CA TYR A 439 -13.84 3.53 19.38
C TYR A 439 -12.62 4.12 18.68
N TYR A 440 -12.36 5.41 18.87
CA TYR A 440 -11.20 6.11 18.31
C TYR A 440 -9.90 5.83 19.07
N GLY A 441 -10.00 5.33 20.31
CA GLY A 441 -8.89 4.84 21.12
C GLY A 441 -8.75 3.31 21.15
N LEU A 442 -9.42 2.56 20.26
CA LEU A 442 -9.48 1.08 20.32
C LEU A 442 -8.12 0.37 20.37
N LEU A 443 -7.08 1.04 19.89
CA LEU A 443 -5.71 0.54 19.80
C LEU A 443 -4.71 1.42 20.60
N HIS A 444 -5.21 2.36 21.40
CA HIS A 444 -4.46 3.11 22.42
C HIS A 444 -4.76 2.53 23.81
#